data_AF-A0A8I1Y9I9-F1
#
_entry.id   AF-A0A8I1Y9I9-F1
#
_cell.length_a   1.000
_cell.length_b   1.000
_cell.length_c   1.000
_cell.angle_alpha   90.00
_cell.angle_beta   90.00
_cell.angle_gamma   90.00
#
_symmetry.space_group_name_H-M   'P 1'
#
loop_
_entity.id
_entity.type
_entity.pdbx_description
1 polymer ?
#
loop_
_entity_poly.entity_id
_entity_poly.type
_entity_poly.pdbx_seq_one_letter_code
_entity_poly.pdbx_strand_id
1 'polypeptide(L)'
;MANRYYTSDKTKWFGPTHIGPAPAGRADNNEKQITKFIFDGPDGSPITKLRSSYEVAISAVNGLRRKRDETESTGQYTSLGISEQLAKSAVTDEIPALKRARTAVERIKEEIAERRGSLKLARPTDEQHREMAEIRSAMRAMSPAQRDAFLKQNRSEPTVAAAIAHAIPALSGVDPLVRQNIAEEQMMREHGEALGELADLEEVVSVVDKVTGLARAELREIMGTSPEIFEQVAAVGEHRDGELPFRVESKIIDGRPTDVCRVYDMTAKEWRDASSDEIAGRAA
;
A
#
# COMPACT_ATOMS: atom_id res chain seq x y z
N MET A 1 -18.14 -12.93 3.24
CA MET A 1 -17.54 -14.01 2.43
C MET A 1 -16.15 -14.26 2.98
N ALA A 2 -15.66 -15.50 2.99
CA ALA A 2 -14.27 -15.75 3.38
C ALA A 2 -13.36 -15.22 2.26
N ASN A 3 -12.35 -14.40 2.60
CA ASN A 3 -11.40 -13.90 1.61
C ASN A 3 -10.69 -15.08 0.95
N ARG A 4 -10.71 -15.15 -0.39
CA ARG A 4 -10.15 -16.27 -1.18
C ARG A 4 -8.66 -16.48 -0.91
N TYR A 5 -7.97 -15.45 -0.47
CA TYR A 5 -6.53 -15.43 -0.26
C TYR A 5 -6.10 -15.43 1.21
N TYR A 6 -7.08 -15.50 2.13
CA TYR A 6 -6.81 -15.72 3.54
C TYR A 6 -7.02 -17.20 3.88
N THR A 7 -6.03 -17.81 4.54
CA THR A 7 -6.13 -19.19 5.01
C THR A 7 -5.55 -19.33 6.41
N SER A 8 -6.14 -20.18 7.23
CA SER A 8 -5.56 -20.59 8.51
C SER A 8 -4.43 -21.62 8.36
N ASP A 9 -4.32 -22.25 7.18
CA ASP A 9 -3.28 -23.22 6.86
C ASP A 9 -1.94 -22.54 6.57
N LYS A 10 -1.03 -22.65 7.55
CA LYS A 10 0.29 -22.03 7.51
C LYS A 10 1.18 -22.51 6.36
N THR A 11 0.92 -23.72 5.84
CA THR A 11 1.74 -24.30 4.77
C THR A 11 1.55 -23.59 3.43
N LYS A 12 0.46 -22.82 3.30
CA LYS A 12 0.09 -22.08 2.09
C LYS A 12 0.48 -20.60 2.13
N TRP A 13 0.97 -20.12 3.27
CA TRP A 13 1.37 -18.73 3.42
C TRP A 13 2.63 -18.43 2.64
N PHE A 14 2.65 -17.27 2.00
CA PHE A 14 3.78 -16.84 1.20
C PHE A 14 4.68 -15.84 1.92
N GLY A 15 5.99 -16.08 1.88
CA GLY A 15 7.01 -15.16 2.37
C GLY A 15 7.24 -15.16 3.88
N PRO A 16 8.11 -14.27 4.36
CA PRO A 16 8.46 -14.17 5.78
C PRO A 16 7.33 -13.54 6.59
N THR A 17 7.31 -13.83 7.89
CA THR A 17 6.34 -13.24 8.82
C THR A 17 6.74 -11.86 9.33
N HIS A 18 7.99 -11.45 9.09
CA HIS A 18 8.56 -10.19 9.53
C HIS A 18 9.46 -9.63 8.43
N ILE A 19 9.62 -8.32 8.40
CA ILE A 19 10.71 -7.69 7.68
C ILE A 19 11.94 -7.61 8.59
N GLY A 20 13.06 -8.17 8.13
CA GLY A 20 14.29 -8.24 8.94
C GLY A 20 14.24 -9.23 10.12
N PRO A 21 15.33 -9.32 10.90
CA PRO A 21 15.42 -10.13 12.09
C PRO A 21 14.56 -9.54 13.19
N ALA A 22 13.90 -10.41 13.95
CA ALA A 22 13.30 -10.00 15.20
C ALA A 22 14.40 -9.45 16.14
N PRO A 23 14.20 -8.29 16.80
CA PRO A 23 15.17 -7.80 17.77
C PRO A 23 15.41 -8.87 18.84
N ALA A 24 16.68 -9.07 19.23
CA ALA A 24 17.03 -10.05 20.25
C ALA A 24 16.24 -9.76 21.55
N GLY A 25 15.44 -10.74 22.00
CA GLY A 25 14.66 -10.64 23.24
C GLY A 25 13.27 -9.99 23.11
N ARG A 26 12.83 -9.54 21.93
CA ARG A 26 11.44 -9.12 21.67
C ARG A 26 10.77 -10.07 20.68
N ALA A 27 10.09 -11.07 21.20
CA ALA A 27 9.29 -12.02 20.42
C ALA A 27 8.02 -11.39 19.82
N ASP A 28 7.74 -10.13 20.17
CA ASP A 28 6.47 -9.42 20.00
C ASP A 28 6.62 -8.08 19.26
N ASN A 29 7.61 -7.95 18.37
CA ASN A 29 7.75 -6.72 17.58
C ASN A 29 6.70 -6.65 16.45
N ASN A 30 5.45 -6.42 16.84
CA ASN A 30 4.27 -6.36 15.96
C ASN A 30 4.41 -5.31 14.85
N GLU A 31 5.27 -4.30 15.04
CA GLU A 31 5.52 -3.23 14.06
C GLU A 31 6.14 -3.75 12.76
N LYS A 32 7.04 -4.75 12.83
CA LYS A 32 7.68 -5.36 11.65
C LYS A 32 6.92 -6.57 11.12
N GLN A 33 5.81 -6.92 11.74
CA GLN A 33 5.02 -8.08 11.38
C GLN A 33 4.26 -7.85 10.07
N ILE A 34 4.45 -8.79 9.16
CA ILE A 34 3.77 -8.83 7.87
C ILE A 34 2.55 -9.74 8.02
N THR A 35 1.40 -9.26 7.56
CA THR A 35 0.17 -10.05 7.53
C THR A 35 0.34 -11.20 6.53
N LYS A 36 -0.12 -12.39 6.91
CA LYS A 36 0.04 -13.60 6.10
C LYS A 36 -1.00 -13.67 5.01
N PHE A 37 -0.57 -13.98 3.80
CA PHE A 37 -1.43 -13.97 2.62
C PHE A 37 -1.03 -15.04 1.62
N ILE A 38 -1.98 -15.47 0.78
CA ILE A 38 -1.74 -16.37 -0.34
C ILE A 38 -1.71 -15.54 -1.64
N PHE A 39 -0.59 -15.59 -2.36
CA PHE A 39 -0.50 -15.02 -3.70
C PHE A 39 -0.70 -16.11 -4.76
N ASP A 40 -1.93 -16.61 -4.84
CA ASP A 40 -2.34 -17.58 -5.86
C ASP A 40 -3.23 -16.88 -6.89
N GLY A 41 -2.84 -16.95 -8.16
CA GLY A 41 -3.54 -16.29 -9.25
C GLY A 41 -2.90 -16.63 -10.60
N PRO A 42 -3.66 -16.51 -11.71
CA PRO A 42 -3.15 -16.80 -13.05
C PRO A 42 -1.96 -15.92 -13.42
N ASP A 43 -1.08 -16.41 -14.29
CA ASP A 43 0.07 -15.65 -14.79
C ASP A 43 -0.37 -14.32 -15.43
N GLY A 44 0.31 -13.24 -15.06
CA GLY A 44 0.02 -11.88 -15.53
C GLY A 44 -1.16 -11.19 -14.83
N SER A 45 -1.87 -11.87 -13.94
CA SER A 45 -2.95 -11.27 -13.12
C SER A 45 -2.42 -10.17 -12.19
N PRO A 46 -3.29 -9.24 -11.72
CA PRO A 46 -2.94 -8.24 -10.71
C PRO A 46 -2.23 -8.84 -9.48
N ILE A 47 -2.65 -10.03 -9.04
CA ILE A 47 -2.09 -10.71 -7.87
C ILE A 47 -0.65 -11.16 -8.11
N THR A 48 -0.33 -11.67 -9.29
CA THR A 48 1.07 -12.05 -9.61
C THR A 48 1.99 -10.82 -9.66
N LYS A 49 1.49 -9.67 -10.12
CA LYS A 49 2.24 -8.40 -10.08
C LYS A 49 2.47 -7.94 -8.64
N LEU A 50 1.43 -8.01 -7.80
CA LEU A 50 1.51 -7.69 -6.37
C LEU A 50 2.48 -8.62 -5.62
N ARG A 51 2.48 -9.91 -5.96
CA ARG A 51 3.46 -10.89 -5.46
C ARG A 51 4.88 -10.51 -5.84
N SER A 52 5.11 -10.14 -7.10
CA SER A 52 6.43 -9.70 -7.56
C SER A 52 6.89 -8.45 -6.80
N SER A 53 6.01 -7.45 -6.61
CA SER A 53 6.30 -6.27 -5.79
C SER A 53 6.67 -6.63 -4.34
N TYR A 54 5.95 -7.58 -3.75
CA TYR A 54 6.22 -8.10 -2.41
C TYR A 54 7.59 -8.78 -2.32
N GLU A 55 7.90 -9.69 -3.25
CA GLU A 55 9.18 -10.39 -3.32
C GLU A 55 10.35 -9.43 -3.54
N VAL A 56 10.16 -8.40 -4.38
CA VAL A 56 11.14 -7.34 -4.63
C VAL A 56 11.42 -6.54 -3.35
N ALA A 57 10.38 -6.16 -2.61
CA ALA A 57 10.54 -5.42 -1.35
C ALA A 57 11.35 -6.20 -0.31
N ILE A 58 11.07 -7.50 -0.15
CA ILE A 58 11.81 -8.38 0.76
C ILE A 58 13.25 -8.60 0.26
N SER A 59 13.42 -8.83 -1.03
CA SER A 59 14.74 -9.07 -1.63
C SER A 59 15.63 -7.84 -1.52
N ALA A 60 15.09 -6.64 -1.65
CA ALA A 60 15.82 -5.39 -1.45
C ALA A 60 16.38 -5.29 -0.01
N VAL A 61 15.54 -5.55 0.99
CA VAL A 61 15.97 -5.57 2.40
C VAL A 61 17.05 -6.62 2.65
N ASN A 62 16.83 -7.85 2.17
CA ASN A 62 17.79 -8.94 2.35
C ASN A 62 19.11 -8.69 1.61
N GLY A 63 19.04 -8.08 0.42
CA GLY A 63 20.19 -7.67 -0.37
C GLY A 63 21.07 -6.71 0.39
N LEU A 64 20.49 -5.64 0.92
CA LEU A 64 21.23 -4.63 1.68
C LEU A 64 21.79 -5.17 3.00
N ARG A 65 21.05 -6.06 3.68
CA ARG A 65 21.55 -6.75 4.89
C ARG A 65 22.79 -7.58 4.61
N ARG A 66 22.73 -8.43 3.59
CA ARG A 66 23.89 -9.22 3.16
C ARG A 66 25.06 -8.31 2.79
N LYS A 67 24.80 -7.19 2.11
CA LYS A 67 25.84 -6.22 1.77
C LYS A 67 26.49 -5.62 3.02
N ARG A 68 25.70 -5.38 4.07
CA ARG A 68 26.21 -4.91 5.36
C ARG A 68 27.10 -5.94 6.02
N ASP A 69 26.64 -7.18 6.12
CA ASP A 69 27.42 -8.29 6.71
C ASP A 69 28.74 -8.50 5.95
N GLU A 70 28.71 -8.48 4.61
CA GLU A 70 29.90 -8.55 3.76
C GLU A 70 30.86 -7.39 4.07
N THR A 71 30.36 -6.16 4.12
CA THR A 71 31.18 -4.95 4.35
C THR A 71 31.79 -4.94 5.75
N GLU A 72 31.01 -5.31 6.77
CA GLU A 72 31.47 -5.43 8.17
C GLU A 72 32.53 -6.53 8.30
N SER A 73 32.36 -7.67 7.62
CA SER A 73 33.32 -8.79 7.69
C SER A 73 34.71 -8.46 7.16
N THR A 74 34.83 -7.44 6.30
CA THR A 74 36.14 -7.00 5.80
C THR A 74 37.00 -6.35 6.87
N GLY A 75 36.40 -5.74 7.90
CA GLY A 75 37.10 -4.92 8.90
C GLY A 75 37.82 -3.69 8.34
N GLN A 76 37.60 -3.34 7.05
CA GLN A 76 38.33 -2.25 6.38
C GLN A 76 37.68 -0.88 6.60
N TYR A 77 36.40 -0.85 6.93
CA TYR A 77 35.61 0.37 6.99
C TYR A 77 35.27 0.75 8.43
N THR A 78 35.25 2.06 8.69
CA THR A 78 34.63 2.61 9.90
C THR A 78 33.11 2.43 9.86
N SER A 79 32.42 2.57 10.99
CA SER A 79 30.94 2.51 11.03
C SER A 79 30.28 3.50 10.06
N LEU A 80 30.90 4.67 9.88
CA LEU A 80 30.45 5.67 8.93
C LEU A 80 30.73 5.23 7.48
N GLY A 81 31.92 4.69 7.21
CA GLY A 81 32.27 4.14 5.89
C GLY A 81 31.36 2.98 5.46
N ILE A 82 30.92 2.14 6.42
CA ILE A 82 29.90 1.11 6.16
C ILE A 82 28.60 1.75 5.71
N SER A 83 28.12 2.77 6.44
CA SER A 83 26.86 3.46 6.13
C SER A 83 26.89 4.12 4.74
N GLU A 84 28.02 4.71 4.36
CA GLU A 84 28.22 5.27 3.02
C GLU A 84 28.22 4.20 1.92
N GLN A 85 28.92 3.09 2.12
CA GLN A 85 28.92 1.97 1.16
C GLN A 85 27.51 1.38 0.98
N LEU A 86 26.76 1.26 2.07
CA LEU A 86 25.37 0.81 2.03
C LEU A 86 24.47 1.80 1.31
N ALA A 87 24.62 3.11 1.54
CA ALA A 87 23.85 4.11 0.82
C ALA A 87 24.14 4.10 -0.69
N LYS A 88 25.41 3.93 -1.09
CA LYS A 88 25.81 3.80 -2.50
C LYS A 88 25.14 2.59 -3.16
N SER A 89 25.16 1.44 -2.49
CA SER A 89 24.44 0.24 -2.94
C SER A 89 22.94 0.50 -3.03
N ALA A 90 22.34 0.98 -1.93
CA ALA A 90 20.91 1.23 -1.80
C ALA A 90 20.35 2.13 -2.91
N VAL A 91 21.06 3.21 -3.24
CA VAL A 91 20.66 4.14 -4.31
C VAL A 91 20.71 3.51 -5.69
N THR A 92 21.64 2.59 -5.91
CA THR A 92 21.85 1.96 -7.21
C THR A 92 20.82 0.86 -7.46
N ASP A 93 20.56 0.01 -6.47
CA ASP A 93 19.81 -1.23 -6.66
C ASP A 93 18.49 -1.26 -5.88
N GLU A 94 18.55 -1.13 -4.56
CA GLU A 94 17.42 -1.42 -3.66
C GLU A 94 16.31 -0.36 -3.71
N ILE A 95 16.65 0.92 -3.63
CA ILE A 95 15.70 2.04 -3.62
C ILE A 95 14.95 2.12 -4.97
N PRO A 96 15.61 2.07 -6.15
CA PRO A 96 14.90 2.03 -7.42
C PRO A 96 14.01 0.79 -7.59
N ALA A 97 14.43 -0.36 -7.06
CA ALA A 97 13.60 -1.56 -7.06
C ALA A 97 12.34 -1.37 -6.21
N LEU A 98 12.47 -0.79 -5.01
CA LEU A 98 11.34 -0.51 -4.13
C LEU A 98 10.38 0.54 -4.71
N LYS A 99 10.91 1.59 -5.38
CA LYS A 99 10.08 2.55 -6.12
C LYS A 99 9.23 1.85 -7.17
N ARG A 100 9.83 0.99 -8.01
CA ARG A 100 9.09 0.24 -9.03
C ARG A 100 8.01 -0.65 -8.42
N ALA A 101 8.31 -1.32 -7.31
CA ALA A 101 7.34 -2.13 -6.58
C ALA A 101 6.14 -1.29 -6.10
N ARG A 102 6.40 -0.10 -5.51
CA ARG A 102 5.34 0.85 -5.09
C ARG A 102 4.52 1.37 -6.27
N THR A 103 5.16 1.78 -7.37
CA THR A 103 4.45 2.22 -8.58
C THR A 103 3.53 1.14 -9.13
N ALA A 104 3.95 -0.13 -9.08
CA ALA A 104 3.08 -1.24 -9.48
C ALA A 104 1.88 -1.40 -8.53
N VAL A 105 2.06 -1.23 -7.22
CA VAL A 105 0.95 -1.24 -6.24
C VAL A 105 -0.04 -0.11 -6.53
N GLU A 106 0.44 1.13 -6.73
CA GLU A 106 -0.42 2.28 -7.04
C GLU A 106 -1.21 2.09 -8.33
N ARG A 107 -0.58 1.53 -9.37
CA ARG A 107 -1.28 1.19 -10.61
C ARG A 107 -2.41 0.19 -10.39
N ILE A 108 -2.23 -0.80 -9.51
CA ILE A 108 -3.30 -1.74 -9.18
C ILE A 108 -4.40 -1.07 -8.34
N LYS A 109 -4.07 -0.14 -7.44
CA LYS A 109 -5.07 0.68 -6.73
C LYS A 109 -5.93 1.48 -7.70
N GLU A 110 -5.31 2.11 -8.70
CA GLU A 110 -6.01 2.82 -9.77
C GLU A 110 -6.92 1.88 -10.58
N GLU A 111 -6.42 0.70 -10.95
CA GLU A 111 -7.21 -0.32 -11.67
C GLU A 111 -8.43 -0.79 -10.86
N ILE A 112 -8.28 -0.98 -9.55
CA ILE A 112 -9.38 -1.32 -8.64
C ILE A 112 -10.41 -0.19 -8.61
N ALA A 113 -9.96 1.06 -8.46
CA ALA A 113 -10.83 2.23 -8.42
C ALA A 113 -11.60 2.40 -9.73
N GLU A 114 -10.94 2.21 -10.87
CA GLU A 114 -11.57 2.24 -12.20
C GLU A 114 -12.61 1.13 -12.34
N ARG A 115 -12.25 -0.12 -12.02
CA ARG A 115 -13.17 -1.26 -12.06
C ARG A 115 -14.38 -1.01 -11.17
N ARG A 116 -14.18 -0.57 -9.92
CA ARG A 116 -15.27 -0.22 -9.00
C ARG A 116 -16.14 0.90 -9.56
N GLY A 117 -15.56 1.95 -10.15
CA GLY A 117 -16.31 3.05 -10.77
C GLY A 117 -17.10 2.64 -12.01
N SER A 118 -16.66 1.57 -12.70
CA SER A 118 -17.37 0.98 -13.84
C SER A 118 -18.58 0.13 -13.43
N LEU A 119 -18.59 -0.40 -12.20
CA LEU A 119 -19.72 -1.17 -11.67
C LEU A 119 -20.90 -0.23 -11.42
N LYS A 120 -21.89 -0.31 -12.30
CA LYS A 120 -23.13 0.46 -12.23
C LYS A 120 -24.30 -0.50 -12.25
N LEU A 121 -25.40 -0.10 -11.61
CA LEU A 121 -26.65 -0.84 -11.71
C LEU A 121 -27.03 -1.00 -13.19
N ALA A 122 -27.43 -2.21 -13.56
CA ALA A 122 -27.81 -2.52 -14.93
C ALA A 122 -28.93 -1.57 -15.39
N ARG A 123 -28.84 -1.10 -16.63
CA ARG A 123 -29.90 -0.26 -17.19
C ARG A 123 -31.17 -1.11 -17.35
N PRO A 124 -32.31 -0.73 -16.75
CA PRO A 124 -33.55 -1.47 -16.92
C PRO A 124 -34.01 -1.50 -18.39
N THR A 125 -34.65 -2.59 -18.81
CA THR A 125 -35.35 -2.65 -20.10
C THR A 125 -36.61 -1.77 -20.09
N ASP A 126 -37.21 -1.50 -21.25
CA ASP A 126 -38.43 -0.66 -21.33
C ASP A 126 -39.64 -1.27 -20.60
N GLU A 127 -39.70 -2.59 -20.51
CA GLU A 127 -40.71 -3.32 -19.74
C GLU A 127 -40.46 -3.16 -18.24
N GLN A 128 -39.24 -3.45 -17.79
CA GLN A 128 -38.83 -3.24 -16.40
C GLN A 128 -39.00 -1.78 -15.97
N HIS A 129 -38.73 -0.83 -16.86
CA HIS A 129 -38.90 0.60 -16.57
C HIS A 129 -40.38 0.96 -16.33
N ARG A 130 -41.31 0.33 -17.07
CA ARG A 130 -42.76 0.49 -16.86
C ARG A 130 -43.19 -0.10 -15.52
N GLU A 131 -42.80 -1.34 -15.24
CA GLU A 131 -43.10 -1.99 -13.95
C GLU A 131 -42.55 -1.20 -12.75
N MET A 132 -41.28 -0.77 -12.83
CA MET A 132 -40.67 0.07 -11.80
C MET A 132 -41.38 1.42 -11.64
N ALA A 133 -41.89 2.01 -12.73
CA ALA A 133 -42.65 3.25 -12.67
C ALA A 133 -44.00 3.06 -11.97
N GLU A 134 -44.68 1.93 -12.22
CA GLU A 134 -45.93 1.57 -11.54
C GLU A 134 -45.71 1.36 -10.04
N ILE A 135 -44.68 0.61 -9.65
CA ILE A 135 -44.31 0.39 -8.24
C ILE A 135 -44.03 1.73 -7.55
N ARG A 136 -43.24 2.61 -8.17
CA ARG A 136 -42.96 3.96 -7.64
C ARG A 136 -44.22 4.81 -7.55
N SER A 137 -45.14 4.70 -8.50
CA SER A 137 -46.42 5.41 -8.46
C SER A 137 -47.26 4.94 -7.27
N ALA A 138 -47.39 3.63 -7.09
CA ALA A 138 -48.09 3.04 -5.95
C ALA A 138 -47.47 3.47 -4.61
N MET A 139 -46.14 3.43 -4.49
CA MET A 139 -45.44 3.85 -3.26
C MET A 139 -45.61 5.33 -2.94
N ARG A 140 -45.72 6.21 -3.95
CA ARG A 140 -45.99 7.64 -3.74
C ARG A 140 -47.41 7.91 -3.26
N ALA A 141 -48.37 7.09 -3.66
CA ALA A 141 -49.76 7.18 -3.19
C ALA A 141 -49.96 6.67 -1.75
N MET A 142 -49.02 5.87 -1.22
CA MET A 142 -49.05 5.39 0.16
C MET A 142 -48.71 6.50 1.17
N SER A 143 -49.36 6.46 2.33
CA SER A 143 -48.91 7.23 3.50
C SER A 143 -47.52 6.76 3.97
N PRO A 144 -46.76 7.57 4.75
CA PRO A 144 -45.45 7.16 5.26
C PRO A 144 -45.49 5.82 6.02
N ALA A 145 -46.47 5.62 6.91
CA ALA A 145 -46.61 4.38 7.67
C ALA A 145 -46.91 3.15 6.78
N GLN A 146 -47.72 3.32 5.73
CA GLN A 146 -47.99 2.25 4.77
C GLN A 146 -46.74 1.93 3.92
N ARG A 147 -45.98 2.94 3.53
CA ARG A 147 -44.74 2.77 2.76
C ARG A 147 -43.69 2.01 3.58
N ASP A 148 -43.53 2.35 4.86
CA ASP A 148 -42.61 1.64 5.76
C ASP A 148 -43.03 0.17 5.95
N ALA A 149 -44.34 -0.08 6.12
CA ALA A 149 -44.87 -1.45 6.20
C ALA A 149 -44.62 -2.22 4.89
N PHE A 150 -44.85 -1.58 3.74
CA PHE A 150 -44.60 -2.16 2.41
C PHE A 150 -43.12 -2.50 2.23
N LEU A 151 -42.21 -1.60 2.58
CA LEU A 151 -40.76 -1.84 2.50
C LEU A 151 -40.33 -2.98 3.42
N LYS A 152 -40.85 -3.06 4.65
CA LYS A 152 -40.54 -4.17 5.57
C LYS A 152 -40.92 -5.53 4.99
N GLN A 153 -42.00 -5.60 4.21
CA GLN A 153 -42.49 -6.86 3.64
C GLN A 153 -41.85 -7.19 2.28
N ASN A 154 -41.56 -6.17 1.46
CA ASN A 154 -41.23 -6.37 0.04
C ASN A 154 -39.82 -5.88 -0.35
N ARG A 155 -38.99 -5.40 0.59
CA ARG A 155 -37.62 -4.92 0.28
C ARG A 155 -36.74 -6.01 -0.35
N SER A 156 -36.96 -7.27 0.01
CA SER A 156 -36.22 -8.41 -0.56
C SER A 156 -36.61 -8.70 -2.01
N GLU A 157 -37.76 -8.21 -2.48
CA GLU A 157 -38.21 -8.41 -3.85
C GLU A 157 -37.30 -7.64 -4.83
N PRO A 158 -36.63 -8.30 -5.78
CA PRO A 158 -35.68 -7.65 -6.68
C PRO A 158 -36.28 -6.48 -7.47
N THR A 159 -37.51 -6.63 -7.96
CA THR A 159 -38.20 -5.60 -8.75
C THR A 159 -38.51 -4.35 -7.92
N VAL A 160 -38.88 -4.51 -6.64
CA VAL A 160 -39.13 -3.39 -5.72
C VAL A 160 -37.84 -2.68 -5.37
N ALA A 161 -36.79 -3.44 -5.02
CA ALA A 161 -35.48 -2.86 -4.72
C ALA A 161 -34.91 -2.09 -5.91
N ALA A 162 -34.97 -2.66 -7.11
CA ALA A 162 -34.54 -2.00 -8.35
C ALA A 162 -35.38 -0.75 -8.64
N ALA A 163 -36.71 -0.80 -8.45
CA ALA A 163 -37.58 0.36 -8.64
C ALA A 163 -37.16 1.55 -7.75
N ILE A 164 -36.75 1.28 -6.50
CA ILE A 164 -36.28 2.29 -5.55
C ILE A 164 -34.88 2.77 -5.90
N ALA A 165 -33.96 1.85 -6.21
CA ALA A 165 -32.56 2.16 -6.53
C ALA A 165 -32.43 3.07 -7.78
N HIS A 166 -33.23 2.79 -8.82
CA HIS A 166 -33.23 3.57 -10.06
C HIS A 166 -34.04 4.88 -10.01
N ALA A 167 -34.80 5.14 -8.94
CA ALA A 167 -35.56 6.39 -8.80
C ALA A 167 -34.61 7.60 -8.70
N ILE A 168 -35.09 8.84 -8.89
CA ILE A 168 -34.35 10.03 -8.42
C ILE A 168 -34.49 10.12 -6.89
N PRO A 169 -33.44 10.42 -6.09
CA PRO A 169 -33.51 10.44 -4.62
C PRO A 169 -34.73 11.19 -4.07
N ALA A 170 -34.93 12.43 -4.55
CA ALA A 170 -36.03 13.30 -4.15
C ALA A 170 -37.44 12.76 -4.53
N LEU A 171 -37.54 11.85 -5.50
CA LEU A 171 -38.81 11.33 -6.01
C LEU A 171 -39.14 9.92 -5.51
N SER A 172 -38.21 9.27 -4.80
CA SER A 172 -38.42 7.92 -4.27
C SER A 172 -39.44 7.86 -3.14
N GLY A 173 -39.63 8.97 -2.41
CA GLY A 173 -40.47 9.00 -1.21
C GLY A 173 -39.92 8.16 -0.05
N VAL A 174 -38.69 7.67 -0.17
CA VAL A 174 -37.99 6.88 0.85
C VAL A 174 -36.91 7.75 1.48
N ASP A 175 -36.65 7.54 2.76
CA ASP A 175 -35.51 8.17 3.43
C ASP A 175 -34.21 7.94 2.65
N PRO A 176 -33.35 8.98 2.46
CA PRO A 176 -32.14 8.87 1.67
C PRO A 176 -31.20 7.74 2.10
N LEU A 177 -31.07 7.50 3.41
CA LEU A 177 -30.20 6.44 3.95
C LEU A 177 -30.78 5.05 3.64
N VAL A 178 -32.10 4.88 3.82
CA VAL A 178 -32.77 3.61 3.46
C VAL A 178 -32.64 3.32 1.97
N ARG A 179 -32.80 4.33 1.12
CA ARG A 179 -32.62 4.22 -0.32
C ARG A 179 -31.17 3.86 -0.67
N GLN A 180 -30.19 4.50 -0.06
CA GLN A 180 -28.77 4.18 -0.28
C GLN A 180 -28.50 2.70 0.03
N ASN A 181 -28.96 2.22 1.19
CA ASN A 181 -28.82 0.81 1.58
C ASN A 181 -29.47 -0.14 0.56
N ILE A 182 -30.65 0.19 0.03
CA ILE A 182 -31.33 -0.61 -1.01
C ILE A 182 -30.53 -0.61 -2.31
N ALA A 183 -29.95 0.53 -2.70
CA ALA A 183 -29.11 0.61 -3.89
C ALA A 183 -27.81 -0.20 -3.76
N GLU A 184 -27.19 -0.16 -2.57
CA GLU A 184 -26.01 -0.99 -2.25
C GLU A 184 -26.35 -2.48 -2.24
N GLU A 185 -27.48 -2.88 -1.64
CA GLU A 185 -27.99 -4.25 -1.69
C GLU A 185 -28.22 -4.71 -3.12
N GLN A 186 -28.83 -3.86 -3.95
CA GLN A 186 -29.08 -4.18 -5.35
C GLN A 186 -27.77 -4.33 -6.13
N MET A 187 -26.80 -3.45 -5.88
CA MET A 187 -25.47 -3.56 -6.48
C MET A 187 -24.76 -4.85 -6.05
N MET A 188 -24.89 -5.26 -4.80
CA MET A 188 -24.38 -6.55 -4.30
C MET A 188 -25.09 -7.75 -4.92
N ARG A 189 -26.38 -7.65 -5.25
CA ARG A 189 -27.09 -8.72 -5.97
C ARG A 189 -26.63 -8.87 -7.41
N GLU A 190 -26.42 -7.75 -8.10
CA GLU A 190 -26.02 -7.74 -9.51
C GLU A 190 -24.53 -8.05 -9.70
N HIS A 191 -23.68 -7.51 -8.82
CA HIS A 191 -22.22 -7.51 -8.98
C HIS A 191 -21.49 -8.13 -7.77
N GLY A 192 -22.17 -8.90 -6.93
CA GLY A 192 -21.61 -9.41 -5.66
C GLY A 192 -20.33 -10.20 -5.81
N GLU A 193 -20.22 -11.01 -6.87
CA GLU A 193 -18.98 -11.74 -7.18
C GLU A 193 -17.84 -10.78 -7.53
N ALA A 194 -18.06 -9.85 -8.47
CA ALA A 194 -17.06 -8.87 -8.87
C ALA A 194 -16.63 -7.96 -7.70
N LEU A 195 -17.59 -7.54 -6.86
CA LEU A 195 -17.30 -6.76 -5.65
C LEU A 195 -16.49 -7.57 -4.63
N GLY A 196 -16.79 -8.86 -4.48
CA GLY A 196 -16.01 -9.79 -3.66
C GLY A 196 -14.57 -9.91 -4.17
N GLU A 197 -14.37 -10.10 -5.47
CA GLU A 197 -13.03 -10.19 -6.06
C GLU A 197 -12.24 -8.88 -5.92
N LEU A 198 -12.89 -7.73 -6.07
CA LEU A 198 -12.26 -6.43 -5.82
C LEU A 198 -11.87 -6.26 -4.35
N ALA A 199 -12.75 -6.64 -3.41
CA ALA A 199 -12.46 -6.56 -1.98
C ALA A 199 -11.28 -7.47 -1.59
N ASP A 200 -11.25 -8.70 -2.12
CA ASP A 200 -10.14 -9.63 -1.92
C ASP A 200 -8.84 -9.05 -2.48
N LEU A 201 -8.89 -8.39 -3.66
CA LEU A 201 -7.73 -7.75 -4.28
C LEU A 201 -7.22 -6.54 -3.47
N GLU A 202 -8.12 -5.74 -2.91
CA GLU A 202 -7.77 -4.61 -2.03
C GLU A 202 -7.06 -5.06 -0.76
N GLU A 203 -7.46 -6.19 -0.18
CA GLU A 203 -6.77 -6.74 0.97
C GLU A 203 -5.34 -7.14 0.61
N VAL A 204 -5.11 -7.78 -0.55
CA VAL A 204 -3.75 -8.07 -1.05
C VAL A 204 -2.95 -6.77 -1.17
N VAL A 205 -3.54 -5.76 -1.82
CA VAL A 205 -2.90 -4.45 -2.03
C VAL A 205 -2.49 -3.83 -0.70
N SER A 206 -3.36 -3.85 0.30
CA SER A 206 -3.08 -3.31 1.63
C SER A 206 -1.87 -3.99 2.28
N VAL A 207 -1.77 -5.32 2.17
CA VAL A 207 -0.63 -6.08 2.69
C VAL A 207 0.67 -5.72 1.97
N VAL A 208 0.66 -5.68 0.64
CA VAL A 208 1.85 -5.37 -0.15
C VAL A 208 2.29 -3.92 0.06
N ASP A 209 1.36 -2.98 0.13
CA ASP A 209 1.63 -1.58 0.44
C ASP A 209 2.31 -1.44 1.80
N LYS A 210 1.75 -2.08 2.84
CA LYS A 210 2.38 -2.16 4.17
C LYS A 210 3.79 -2.72 4.09
N VAL A 211 4.01 -3.81 3.36
CA VAL A 211 5.34 -4.45 3.21
C VAL A 211 6.32 -3.51 2.52
N THR A 212 5.92 -2.80 1.48
CA THR A 212 6.81 -1.84 0.80
C THR A 212 7.16 -0.65 1.71
N GLY A 213 6.22 -0.18 2.54
CA GLY A 213 6.47 0.84 3.55
C GLY A 213 7.44 0.36 4.63
N LEU A 214 7.22 -0.86 5.16
CA LEU A 214 8.12 -1.50 6.11
C LEU A 214 9.51 -1.74 5.52
N ALA A 215 9.60 -2.13 4.24
CA ALA A 215 10.88 -2.34 3.56
C ALA A 215 11.67 -1.03 3.49
N ARG A 216 11.00 0.09 3.17
CA ARG A 216 11.62 1.41 3.16
C ARG A 216 12.19 1.77 4.54
N ALA A 217 11.39 1.59 5.59
CA ALA A 217 11.82 1.85 6.96
C ALA A 217 13.00 0.96 7.36
N GLU A 218 13.00 -0.30 6.94
CA GLU A 218 14.07 -1.26 7.22
C GLU A 218 15.37 -0.91 6.49
N LEU A 219 15.30 -0.50 5.21
CA LEU A 219 16.49 -0.05 4.47
C LEU A 219 17.17 1.13 5.19
N ARG A 220 16.38 2.09 5.68
CA ARG A 220 16.88 3.21 6.50
C ARG A 220 17.61 2.72 7.75
N GLU A 221 17.01 1.79 8.48
CA GLU A 221 17.62 1.22 9.69
C GLU A 221 18.92 0.47 9.39
N ILE A 222 18.95 -0.29 8.29
CA ILE A 222 20.16 -1.02 7.86
C ILE A 222 21.27 -0.04 7.49
N MET A 223 20.95 1.06 6.81
CA MET A 223 21.89 2.12 6.47
C MET A 223 22.39 2.90 7.70
N GLY A 224 21.64 2.88 8.80
CA GLY A 224 21.98 3.63 10.00
C GLY A 224 21.83 5.15 9.85
N THR A 225 20.98 5.60 8.92
CA THR A 225 20.78 7.04 8.63
C THR A 225 19.51 7.60 9.28
N SER A 226 19.49 8.92 9.49
CA SER A 226 18.26 9.60 9.92
C SER A 226 17.18 9.53 8.82
N PRO A 227 15.90 9.74 9.16
CA PRO A 227 14.82 9.85 8.18
C PRO A 227 15.10 10.89 7.10
N GLU A 228 15.59 12.07 7.47
CA GLU A 228 15.84 13.19 6.55
C GLU A 228 16.94 12.85 5.54
N ILE A 229 18.05 12.29 6.02
CA ILE A 229 19.16 11.85 5.16
C ILE A 229 18.68 10.72 4.24
N PHE A 230 17.92 9.76 4.78
CA PHE A 230 17.39 8.66 3.97
C PHE A 230 16.47 9.16 2.86
N GLU A 231 15.59 10.12 3.14
CA GLU A 231 14.70 10.68 2.12
C GLU A 231 15.47 11.43 1.02
N GLN A 232 16.57 12.13 1.36
CA GLN A 232 17.45 12.75 0.36
C GLN A 232 18.15 11.69 -0.51
N VAL A 233 18.68 10.64 0.12
CA VAL A 233 19.32 9.50 -0.57
C VAL A 233 18.31 8.80 -1.47
N ALA A 234 17.10 8.58 -0.95
CA ALA A 234 16.01 7.98 -1.71
C ALA A 234 15.63 8.84 -2.90
N ALA A 235 15.50 10.16 -2.74
CA ALA A 235 15.23 11.06 -3.86
C ALA A 235 16.27 10.91 -4.98
N VAL A 236 17.57 10.82 -4.64
CA VAL A 236 18.63 10.57 -5.64
C VAL A 236 18.42 9.22 -6.36
N GLY A 237 18.24 8.12 -5.62
CA GLY A 237 18.01 6.80 -6.23
C GLY A 237 16.72 6.74 -7.05
N GLU A 238 15.69 7.46 -6.63
CA GLU A 238 14.40 7.51 -7.30
C GLU A 238 14.44 8.34 -8.59
N HIS A 239 15.29 9.37 -8.67
CA HIS A 239 15.48 10.22 -9.85
C HIS A 239 16.56 9.70 -10.81
N ARG A 240 17.43 8.76 -10.38
CA ARG A 240 18.57 8.23 -11.15
C ARG A 240 19.57 9.30 -11.65
N ASP A 241 19.44 10.51 -11.14
CA ASP A 241 20.23 11.68 -11.53
C ASP A 241 20.98 12.20 -10.29
N GLY A 242 22.22 11.74 -10.06
CA GLY A 242 23.13 12.47 -9.15
C GLY A 242 24.06 11.65 -8.27
N GLU A 243 25.04 12.39 -7.70
CA GLU A 243 25.90 11.96 -6.60
C GLU A 243 25.09 11.89 -5.29
N LEU A 244 25.49 11.03 -4.35
CA LEU A 244 24.85 10.94 -3.04
C LEU A 244 24.88 12.30 -2.33
N PRO A 245 23.86 12.62 -1.50
CA PRO A 245 23.82 13.86 -0.74
C PRO A 245 24.76 13.82 0.47
N PHE A 246 25.58 12.77 0.62
CA PHE A 246 26.62 12.71 1.64
C PHE A 246 27.82 11.90 1.13
N ARG A 247 29.02 12.22 1.62
CA ARG A 247 30.26 11.49 1.34
C ARG A 247 31.22 11.59 2.52
N VAL A 248 32.08 10.59 2.71
CA VAL A 248 33.14 10.65 3.71
C VAL A 248 34.42 11.17 3.04
N GLU A 249 34.95 12.27 3.56
CA GLU A 249 36.26 12.80 3.17
C GLU A 249 37.24 12.66 4.31
N SER A 250 38.42 12.09 4.05
CA SER A 250 39.52 12.14 5.01
C SER A 250 40.15 13.53 4.97
N LYS A 251 40.02 14.29 6.05
CA LYS A 251 40.67 15.60 6.23
C LYS A 251 41.73 15.50 7.32
N ILE A 252 42.83 16.22 7.15
CA ILE A 252 43.82 16.35 8.22
C ILE A 252 43.33 17.43 9.19
N ILE A 253 42.90 17.01 10.39
CA ILE A 253 42.52 17.90 11.50
C ILE A 253 43.56 17.69 12.59
N ASP A 254 44.20 18.77 13.04
CA ASP A 254 45.26 18.74 14.06
C ASP A 254 46.41 17.76 13.75
N GLY A 255 46.79 17.66 12.47
CA GLY A 255 47.87 16.78 12.02
C GLY A 255 47.51 15.29 11.98
N ARG A 256 46.23 14.93 12.18
CA ARG A 256 45.74 13.55 12.09
C ARG A 256 44.71 13.41 10.97
N PRO A 257 44.79 12.36 10.12
CA PRO A 257 43.73 12.05 9.18
C PRO A 257 42.47 11.70 9.99
N THR A 258 41.44 12.51 9.81
CA THR A 258 40.14 12.36 10.45
C THR A 258 39.11 12.28 9.35
N ASP A 259 38.29 11.22 9.40
CA ASP A 259 37.21 11.05 8.44
C ASP A 259 36.05 11.97 8.83
N VAL A 260 35.73 12.92 7.95
CA VAL A 260 34.65 13.88 8.14
C VAL A 260 33.51 13.51 7.21
N CYS A 261 32.33 13.26 7.78
CA CYS A 261 31.12 13.15 6.99
C CYS A 261 30.81 14.52 6.41
N ARG A 262 30.69 14.62 5.09
CA ARG A 262 30.17 15.82 4.43
C ARG A 262 28.79 15.54 3.91
N VAL A 263 27.87 16.45 4.18
CA VAL A 263 26.51 16.46 3.65
C VAL A 263 26.47 17.54 2.58
N TYR A 264 25.91 17.20 1.42
CA TYR A 264 25.63 18.15 0.37
C TYR A 264 24.40 18.96 0.77
N ASP A 265 24.61 20.23 1.08
CA ASP A 265 23.52 21.15 1.33
C ASP A 265 22.81 21.44 0.01
N MET A 266 21.62 20.87 -0.18
CA MET A 266 20.83 21.05 -1.39
C MET A 266 20.39 22.51 -1.61
N THR A 267 20.27 23.30 -0.52
CA THR A 267 19.85 24.70 -0.58
C THR A 267 21.02 25.58 -1.00
N ALA A 268 22.17 25.40 -0.35
CA ALA A 268 23.38 26.16 -0.63
C ALA A 268 24.19 25.60 -1.82
N LYS A 269 23.83 24.40 -2.31
CA LYS A 269 24.52 23.66 -3.38
C LYS A 269 26.00 23.42 -3.11
N GLU A 270 26.38 23.27 -1.85
CA GLU A 270 27.75 23.08 -1.41
C GLU A 270 27.87 21.93 -0.42
N TRP A 271 29.05 21.31 -0.39
CA TRP A 271 29.36 20.31 0.60
C TRP A 271 29.68 21.00 1.92
N ARG A 272 29.06 20.60 3.03
CA ARG A 272 29.41 21.05 4.38
C ARG A 272 29.73 19.88 5.28
N ASP A 273 30.46 20.12 6.35
CA ASP A 273 30.69 19.09 7.36
C ASP A 273 29.35 18.79 8.06
N ALA A 274 29.07 17.50 8.29
CA ALA A 274 27.84 17.05 8.94
C ALA A 274 27.82 17.54 10.39
N SER A 275 26.65 17.96 10.87
CA SER A 275 26.47 18.31 12.28
C SER A 275 26.58 17.05 13.15
N SER A 276 26.87 17.24 14.44
CA SER A 276 26.91 16.14 15.41
C SER A 276 25.59 15.37 15.50
N ASP A 277 24.46 16.06 15.29
CA ASP A 277 23.12 15.48 15.34
C ASP A 277 22.82 14.64 14.08
N GLU A 278 23.25 15.12 12.91
CA GLU A 278 23.20 14.38 11.64
C GLU A 278 24.05 13.09 11.69
N ILE A 279 25.21 13.15 12.34
CA ILE A 279 26.10 11.99 12.55
C ILE A 279 25.51 11.01 13.57
N ALA A 280 24.89 11.53 14.64
CA ALA A 280 24.33 10.71 15.72
C ALA A 280 22.97 10.07 15.37
N GLY A 281 22.38 10.41 14.21
CA GLY A 281 21.05 9.95 13.83
C GLY A 281 19.94 10.43 14.77
N ARG A 282 20.19 11.47 15.57
CA ARG A 282 19.23 12.09 16.48
C ARG A 282 18.75 13.38 15.81
N ALA A 283 17.50 13.39 15.34
CA ALA A 283 16.91 14.60 14.77
C ALA A 283 16.84 15.73 15.81
N ALA A 284 17.01 16.97 15.33
CA ALA A 284 16.58 18.18 16.04
C ALA A 284 15.06 18.37 15.92
#